data_AF-A0A9R1F4V0-F1
#
_entry.id   AF-A0A9R1F4V0-F1
#
_cell.length_a   1.000
_cell.length_b   1.000
_cell.length_c   1.000
_cell.angle_alpha   90.00
_cell.angle_beta   90.00
_cell.angle_gamma   90.00
#
_symmetry.space_group_name_H-M   'P 1'
#
loop_
_entity.id
_entity.type
_entity.pdbx_description
1 polymer ?
#
loop_
_entity_poly.entity_id
_entity_poly.type
_entity_poly.pdbx_seq_one_letter_code
_entity_poly.pdbx_strand_id
1 'polypeptide(L)'
;MDSPAPFIYCPPAGDADDAGEEALIKAAIDGNLGRLKGIVKRLTKGNGDRSAIFYFNTDGLSVLHIAACFGHLDICKYLVEELKGDVNAPGYGGATPFMVSAWSGDVAAVKYFLDRGSDVMKADDRGQTVLHHAVAAGC
;
A
#
# COMPACT_ATOMS: atom_id res chain seq x y z
N MET A 1 -20.03 -14.81 -22.85
CA MET A 1 -20.92 -13.88 -22.12
C MET A 1 -20.86 -14.27 -20.67
N ASP A 2 -20.66 -13.26 -19.82
CA ASP A 2 -20.60 -13.28 -18.34
C ASP A 2 -19.36 -13.85 -17.65
N SER A 3 -18.44 -12.94 -17.31
CA SER A 3 -17.71 -12.97 -16.04
C SER A 3 -18.08 -11.69 -15.27
N PRO A 4 -18.49 -11.77 -13.99
CA PRO A 4 -18.93 -10.61 -13.23
C PRO A 4 -17.74 -9.72 -12.85
N ALA A 5 -17.94 -8.40 -12.91
CA ALA A 5 -17.00 -7.41 -12.36
C ALA A 5 -17.00 -7.44 -10.82
N PRO A 6 -15.87 -7.20 -10.13
CA PRO A 6 -15.90 -6.64 -8.79
C PRO A 6 -15.84 -5.12 -8.91
N PHE A 7 -16.94 -4.50 -8.50
CA PHE A 7 -17.19 -3.07 -8.35
C PHE A 7 -15.93 -2.22 -8.09
N ILE A 8 -15.57 -1.37 -9.05
CA ILE A 8 -14.86 -0.12 -8.74
C ILE A 8 -15.86 0.72 -7.94
N TYR A 9 -15.76 0.67 -6.63
CA TYR A 9 -16.35 1.68 -5.76
C TYR A 9 -15.54 2.96 -5.99
N CYS A 10 -16.08 3.86 -6.80
CA CYS A 10 -15.64 5.25 -6.85
C CYS A 10 -16.53 6.01 -5.84
N PRO A 11 -16.06 6.28 -4.61
CA PRO A 11 -16.80 7.16 -3.73
C PRO A 11 -16.85 8.56 -4.36
N PRO A 12 -18.02 9.21 -4.40
CA PRO A 12 -18.13 10.58 -4.85
C PRO A 12 -17.37 11.50 -3.90
N ALA A 13 -16.76 12.54 -4.45
CA ALA A 13 -16.21 13.67 -3.69
C ALA A 13 -17.24 14.14 -2.65
N GLY A 14 -16.89 14.05 -1.37
CA GLY A 14 -17.77 14.41 -0.28
C GLY A 14 -17.06 14.39 1.06
N ASP A 15 -16.46 15.52 1.42
CA ASP A 15 -16.32 16.08 2.78
C ASP A 15 -16.33 15.07 3.95
N ALA A 16 -15.41 14.11 3.96
CA ALA A 16 -15.30 13.11 5.03
C ALA A 16 -13.92 13.15 5.65
N ASP A 17 -13.68 14.05 6.62
CA ASP A 17 -12.54 14.00 7.56
C ASP A 17 -11.21 13.43 6.99
N ASP A 18 -10.83 13.87 5.77
CA ASP A 18 -9.63 13.44 5.02
C ASP A 18 -8.36 13.54 5.89
N ALA A 19 -8.40 14.35 6.95
CA ALA A 19 -7.35 14.48 7.94
C ALA A 19 -6.91 13.15 8.59
N GLY A 20 -7.80 12.15 8.76
CA GLY A 20 -7.44 10.88 9.41
C GLY A 20 -6.65 9.95 8.50
N GLU A 21 -7.18 9.75 7.30
CA GLU A 21 -6.64 8.93 6.22
C GLU A 21 -5.37 9.55 5.64
N GLU A 22 -5.40 10.84 5.29
CA GLU A 22 -4.23 11.58 4.80
C GLU A 22 -3.12 11.63 5.86
N ALA A 23 -3.47 11.78 7.15
CA ALA A 23 -2.46 11.70 8.20
C ALA A 23 -1.84 10.30 8.32
N LEU A 24 -2.59 9.24 8.00
CA LEU A 24 -2.06 7.87 7.97
C LEU A 24 -1.02 7.73 6.86
N ILE A 25 -1.33 8.22 5.66
CA ILE A 25 -0.39 8.26 4.53
C ILE A 25 0.84 9.10 4.89
N LYS A 26 0.65 10.30 5.44
CA LYS A 26 1.75 11.15 5.87
C LYS A 26 2.65 10.48 6.91
N ALA A 27 2.07 9.76 7.88
CA ALA A 27 2.85 9.01 8.86
C ALA A 27 3.67 7.88 8.22
N ALA A 28 3.16 7.26 7.14
CA ALA A 28 3.92 6.29 6.35
C ALA A 28 5.03 6.96 5.54
N ILE A 29 4.80 8.12 4.90
CA ILE A 29 5.85 8.89 4.21
C ILE A 29 6.98 9.24 5.19
N ASP A 30 6.62 9.76 6.37
CA ASP A 30 7.56 10.19 7.41
C ASP A 30 8.27 9.01 8.11
N GLY A 31 7.88 7.75 7.86
CA GLY A 31 8.43 6.58 8.55
C GLY A 31 8.09 6.51 10.05
N ASN A 32 7.04 7.20 10.48
CA ASN A 32 6.70 7.30 11.91
C ASN A 32 5.70 6.23 12.34
N LEU A 33 6.21 5.04 12.68
CA LEU A 33 5.40 3.91 13.14
C LEU A 33 4.54 4.25 14.37
N GLY A 34 5.06 5.01 15.33
CA GLY A 34 4.32 5.38 16.55
C GLY A 34 3.09 6.22 16.24
N ARG A 35 3.25 7.23 15.38
CA ARG A 35 2.15 8.07 14.88
C ARG A 35 1.17 7.24 14.06
N LEU A 36 1.67 6.38 13.18
CA LEU A 36 0.86 5.48 12.36
C LEU A 36 -0.03 4.56 13.21
N LYS A 37 0.55 3.88 14.22
CA LYS A 37 -0.20 3.05 15.19
C LYS A 37 -1.26 3.86 15.93
N GLY A 38 -0.93 5.09 16.32
CA GLY A 38 -1.87 6.01 16.97
C GLY A 38 -3.06 6.37 16.09
N ILE A 39 -2.84 6.59 14.79
CA ILE A 39 -3.90 6.88 13.81
C ILE A 39 -4.75 5.63 13.57
N VAL A 40 -4.13 4.47 13.30
CA VAL A 40 -4.83 3.20 13.12
C VAL A 40 -5.75 2.92 14.31
N LYS A 41 -5.26 3.08 15.55
CA LYS A 41 -6.06 2.88 16.76
C LYS A 41 -7.29 3.79 16.82
N ARG A 42 -7.21 5.02 16.30
CA ARG A 42 -8.34 5.95 16.24
C ARG A 42 -9.34 5.53 15.17
N LEU A 43 -8.86 5.17 13.98
CA LEU A 43 -9.69 4.71 12.86
C LEU A 43 -10.45 3.42 13.21
N THR A 44 -9.83 2.52 13.97
CA THR A 44 -10.46 1.26 14.39
C THR A 44 -11.17 1.35 15.75
N LYS A 45 -11.32 2.54 16.34
CA LYS A 45 -11.96 2.68 17.65
C LYS A 45 -13.48 2.55 17.52
N GLY A 46 -14.07 1.56 18.17
CA GLY A 46 -15.52 1.29 18.11
C GLY A 46 -15.88 0.36 16.96
N ASN A 47 -17.03 0.59 16.30
CA ASN A 47 -17.46 -0.18 15.11
C ASN A 47 -16.81 0.36 13.81
N GLY A 48 -15.58 0.89 13.92
CA GLY A 48 -14.87 1.57 12.85
C GLY A 48 -14.49 0.62 11.73
N ASP A 49 -14.64 1.06 10.49
CA ASP A 49 -14.31 0.25 9.32
C ASP A 49 -12.79 0.16 9.14
N ARG A 50 -12.28 -1.08 9.12
CA ARG A 50 -10.86 -1.37 8.91
C ARG A 50 -10.45 -1.07 7.47
N SER A 51 -11.39 -0.97 6.53
CA SER A 51 -11.14 -0.64 5.13
C SER A 51 -10.41 0.70 4.96
N ALA A 52 -10.68 1.67 5.85
CA ALA A 52 -10.03 2.99 5.88
C ALA A 52 -8.50 2.93 6.08
N ILE A 53 -7.94 1.82 6.58
CA ILE A 53 -6.48 1.66 6.69
C ILE A 53 -5.86 1.37 5.33
N PHE A 54 -6.58 0.64 4.49
CA PHE A 54 -6.10 0.16 3.18
C PHE A 54 -6.71 0.93 2.02
N TYR A 55 -7.31 2.09 2.31
CA TYR A 55 -7.79 3.01 1.29
C TYR A 55 -6.65 3.44 0.37
N PHE A 56 -7.02 3.90 -0.83
CA PHE A 56 -6.08 4.43 -1.80
C PHE A 56 -6.18 5.95 -1.82
N ASN A 57 -5.04 6.64 -1.82
CA ASN A 57 -5.00 8.10 -1.97
C ASN A 57 -5.36 8.52 -3.42
N THR A 58 -5.27 9.82 -3.72
CA THR A 58 -5.56 10.37 -5.05
C THR A 58 -4.64 9.85 -6.16
N ASP A 59 -3.45 9.38 -5.81
CA ASP A 59 -2.51 8.72 -6.75
C ASP A 59 -2.79 7.22 -6.88
N GLY A 60 -3.78 6.72 -6.15
CA GLY A 60 -4.17 5.33 -6.15
C GLY A 60 -3.24 4.41 -5.39
N LEU A 61 -2.51 4.94 -4.40
CA LEU A 61 -1.57 4.20 -3.56
C LEU A 61 -2.15 4.05 -2.15
N SER A 62 -2.05 2.84 -1.61
CA SER A 62 -2.41 2.60 -0.21
C SER A 62 -1.25 2.90 0.72
N VAL A 63 -1.51 2.97 2.03
CA VAL A 63 -0.46 3.14 3.05
C VAL A 63 0.67 2.10 2.93
N LEU A 64 0.35 0.87 2.49
CA LEU A 64 1.35 -0.18 2.29
C LEU A 64 2.22 0.08 1.05
N HIS A 65 1.65 0.63 -0.03
CA HIS A 65 2.43 1.05 -1.20
C HIS A 65 3.43 2.14 -0.82
N ILE A 66 2.96 3.15 -0.09
CA ILE A 66 3.79 4.28 0.34
C ILE A 66 4.91 3.80 1.25
N ALA A 67 4.60 3.04 2.31
CA ALA A 67 5.60 2.50 3.21
C ALA A 67 6.66 1.64 2.48
N ALA A 68 6.23 0.84 1.50
CA ALA A 68 7.12 0.03 0.68
C ALA A 68 8.02 0.88 -0.22
N CYS A 69 7.47 1.88 -0.89
CA CYS A 69 8.19 2.80 -1.78
C CYS A 69 9.30 3.57 -1.05
N PHE A 70 9.08 3.95 0.21
CA PHE A 70 10.07 4.62 1.03
C PHE A 70 10.98 3.68 1.84
N GLY A 71 10.78 2.36 1.77
CA GLY A 71 11.61 1.38 2.48
C GLY A 71 11.34 1.31 4.00
N HIS A 72 10.21 1.82 4.48
CA HIS A 72 9.86 1.78 5.91
C HIS A 72 9.38 0.39 6.32
N LEU A 73 10.34 -0.54 6.46
CA LEU A 73 10.10 -1.96 6.66
C LEU A 73 9.32 -2.28 7.96
N ASP A 74 9.54 -1.51 9.02
CA ASP A 74 8.83 -1.65 10.29
C ASP A 74 7.33 -1.36 10.13
N ILE A 75 6.98 -0.34 9.35
CA ILE A 75 5.60 -0.04 8.95
C ILE A 75 5.04 -1.14 8.05
N CYS A 76 5.80 -1.59 7.05
CA CYS A 76 5.37 -2.69 6.16
C CYS A 76 5.03 -3.97 6.95
N LYS A 77 5.89 -4.34 7.91
CA LYS A 77 5.66 -5.47 8.82
C LYS A 77 4.39 -5.29 9.63
N TYR A 78 4.20 -4.12 10.23
CA TYR A 78 3.00 -3.83 11.01
C TYR A 78 1.72 -3.98 10.16
N LEU A 79 1.70 -3.39 8.96
CA LEU A 79 0.54 -3.44 8.06
C LEU A 79 0.22 -4.86 7.57
N VAL A 80 1.24 -5.65 7.24
CA VAL A 80 1.04 -7.01 6.69
C VAL A 80 0.78 -8.03 7.80
N GLU A 81 1.58 -8.02 8.87
CA GLU A 81 1.55 -9.08 9.88
C GLU A 81 0.44 -8.85 10.91
N GLU A 82 0.33 -7.63 11.44
CA GLU A 82 -0.68 -7.28 12.43
C GLU A 82 -1.99 -6.87 11.76
N LEU A 83 -1.92 -6.08 10.68
CA LEU A 83 -3.13 -5.58 10.03
C LEU A 83 -3.70 -6.48 8.93
N LYS A 84 -2.99 -7.53 8.53
CA LYS A 84 -3.36 -8.47 7.46
C LYS A 84 -3.53 -7.80 6.09
N GLY A 85 -2.72 -6.77 5.84
CA GLY A 85 -2.65 -6.13 4.53
C GLY A 85 -2.17 -7.10 3.45
N ASP A 86 -2.76 -7.00 2.27
CA ASP A 86 -2.40 -7.79 1.11
C ASP A 86 -1.18 -7.20 0.41
N VAL A 87 -0.10 -8.00 0.31
CA VAL A 87 1.16 -7.63 -0.35
C VAL A 87 1.05 -7.58 -1.88
N ASN A 88 -0.05 -8.10 -2.44
CA ASN A 88 -0.35 -8.13 -3.88
C ASN A 88 -1.53 -7.22 -4.25
N ALA A 89 -2.05 -6.43 -3.30
CA ALA A 89 -3.16 -5.50 -3.56
C ALA A 89 -2.78 -4.52 -4.67
N PRO A 90 -3.47 -4.52 -5.82
CA PRO A 90 -3.17 -3.58 -6.90
C PRO A 90 -3.68 -2.18 -6.54
N GLY A 91 -2.81 -1.19 -6.62
CA GLY A 91 -3.16 0.23 -6.68
C GLY A 91 -3.61 0.65 -8.08
N TYR A 92 -3.73 1.96 -8.30
CA TYR A 92 -4.04 2.48 -9.64
C TYR A 92 -2.90 2.17 -10.60
N GLY A 93 -3.26 1.81 -11.83
CA GLY A 93 -2.31 1.34 -12.82
C GLY A 93 -1.80 -0.09 -12.57
N GLY A 94 -2.39 -0.83 -11.63
CA GLY A 94 -2.05 -2.23 -11.36
C GLY A 94 -0.76 -2.44 -10.56
N ALA A 95 -0.10 -1.37 -10.12
CA ALA A 95 1.12 -1.45 -9.32
C ALA A 95 0.83 -2.09 -7.96
N THR A 96 1.72 -2.97 -7.49
CA THR A 96 1.61 -3.61 -6.17
C THR A 96 2.60 -3.00 -5.18
N PRO A 97 2.42 -3.19 -3.86
CA PRO A 97 3.41 -2.77 -2.86
C PRO A 97 4.82 -3.30 -3.15
N PHE A 98 4.91 -4.54 -3.66
CA PHE A 98 6.18 -5.13 -4.02
C PHE A 98 6.85 -4.44 -5.22
N MET A 99 6.09 -4.10 -6.27
CA MET A 99 6.64 -3.35 -7.41
C MET A 99 7.20 -2.00 -6.99
N VAL A 100 6.46 -1.25 -6.16
CA VAL A 100 6.92 0.06 -5.70
C VAL A 100 8.05 -0.05 -4.67
N SER A 101 8.18 -1.17 -3.94
CA SER A 101 9.30 -1.39 -3.02
C SER A 101 10.68 -1.36 -3.71
N ALA A 102 10.74 -1.69 -5.01
CA ALA A 102 11.96 -1.63 -5.79
C ALA A 102 12.51 -0.20 -5.92
N TRP A 103 11.68 0.82 -5.78
CA TRP A 103 12.07 2.23 -5.83
C TRP A 103 12.73 2.72 -4.54
N SER A 104 12.57 2.00 -3.44
CA SER A 104 13.15 2.39 -2.15
C SER A 104 14.67 2.26 -2.10
N GLY A 105 15.25 1.41 -2.94
CA GLY A 105 16.65 0.99 -2.82
C GLY A 105 16.95 0.14 -1.56
N ASP A 106 15.95 -0.12 -0.71
CA ASP A 106 16.09 -0.93 0.48
C ASP A 106 15.88 -2.41 0.17
N VAL A 107 17.00 -3.13 0.02
CA VAL A 107 17.04 -4.57 -0.21
C VAL A 107 16.29 -5.36 0.87
N ALA A 108 16.26 -4.88 2.12
CA ALA A 108 15.54 -5.55 3.19
C ALA A 108 14.02 -5.46 3.01
N ALA A 109 13.52 -4.32 2.51
CA ALA A 109 12.12 -4.15 2.15
C ALA A 109 11.71 -5.09 1.00
N VAL A 110 12.49 -5.10 -0.10
CA VAL A 110 12.23 -5.97 -1.25
C VAL A 110 12.24 -7.45 -0.84
N LYS A 111 13.25 -7.87 -0.07
CA LYS A 111 13.35 -9.25 0.42
C LYS A 111 12.17 -9.62 1.30
N TYR A 112 11.72 -8.72 2.16
CA TYR A 112 10.57 -8.96 3.02
C TYR A 112 9.30 -9.26 2.21
N PHE A 113 9.01 -8.48 1.17
CA PHE A 113 7.83 -8.73 0.31
C PHE A 113 7.94 -10.06 -0.43
N LEU A 114 9.13 -10.42 -0.93
CA LEU A 114 9.40 -11.72 -1.53
C LEU A 114 9.10 -12.87 -0.55
N ASP A 115 9.59 -12.77 0.68
CA ASP A 115 9.39 -13.78 1.73
C ASP A 115 7.92 -13.87 2.18
N ARG A 116 7.12 -12.82 1.94
CA ARG A 116 5.67 -12.78 2.23
C ARG A 116 4.78 -13.22 1.06
N GLY A 117 5.37 -13.76 -0.02
CA GLY A 117 4.61 -14.34 -1.12
C GLY A 117 4.12 -13.32 -2.15
N SER A 118 4.86 -12.22 -2.32
CA SER A 118 4.60 -11.31 -3.44
C SER A 118 4.81 -12.01 -4.78
N ASP A 119 3.92 -11.74 -5.72
CA ASP A 119 3.98 -12.30 -7.06
C ASP A 119 4.99 -11.53 -7.93
N VAL A 120 6.15 -12.15 -8.15
CA VAL A 120 7.23 -11.60 -8.99
C VAL A 120 6.86 -11.48 -10.47
N MET A 121 5.87 -12.25 -10.93
CA MET A 121 5.41 -12.28 -12.32
C MET A 121 4.20 -11.39 -12.55
N LYS A 122 3.59 -10.85 -11.49
CA LYS A 122 2.54 -9.85 -11.59
C LYS A 122 3.07 -8.69 -12.43
N ALA A 123 2.26 -8.26 -13.39
CA ALA A 123 2.52 -7.09 -14.21
C ALA A 123 1.47 -6.01 -13.90
N ASP A 124 1.90 -4.77 -13.92
CA ASP A 124 1.04 -3.59 -13.86
C ASP A 124 0.27 -3.41 -15.19
N ASP A 125 -0.57 -2.38 -15.29
CA ASP A 125 -1.40 -2.13 -16.48
C ASP A 125 -0.57 -1.76 -17.73
N ARG A 126 0.72 -1.43 -17.54
CA ARG A 126 1.69 -1.17 -18.62
C ARG A 126 2.49 -2.43 -18.99
N GLY A 127 2.20 -3.57 -18.37
CA GLY A 127 2.95 -4.81 -18.55
C GLY A 127 4.29 -4.83 -17.82
N GLN A 128 4.54 -3.90 -16.89
CA GLN A 128 5.78 -3.81 -16.14
C GLN A 128 5.72 -4.72 -14.90
N THR A 129 6.73 -5.58 -14.77
CA THR A 129 6.95 -6.40 -13.58
C THR A 129 7.87 -5.69 -12.58
N VAL A 130 8.02 -6.24 -11.37
CA VAL A 130 8.97 -5.72 -10.37
C VAL A 130 10.39 -5.52 -10.94
N LEU A 131 10.85 -6.38 -11.85
CA LEU A 131 12.17 -6.26 -12.48
C LEU A 131 12.27 -5.01 -13.36
N HIS A 132 11.20 -4.67 -14.09
CA HIS A 132 11.18 -3.44 -14.89
C HIS A 132 11.26 -2.20 -13.99
N HIS A 133 10.58 -2.22 -12.84
CA HIS A 133 10.65 -1.14 -11.86
C HIS A 133 12.04 -1.04 -11.19
N ALA A 134 12.68 -2.16 -10.85
CA ALA A 134 14.03 -2.17 -10.27
C ALA A 134 15.07 -1.56 -11.24
N VAL A 135 15.00 -1.94 -12.52
CA VAL A 135 15.88 -1.37 -13.57
C VAL A 135 15.63 0.14 -13.72
N ALA A 136 14.36 0.58 -13.71
CA ALA A 136 14.01 2.00 -13.80
C ALA A 136 14.49 2.81 -12.58
N ALA A 137 14.51 2.20 -11.39
CA ALA A 137 15.01 2.81 -10.17
C ALA A 137 16.55 2.88 -10.10
N GLY A 138 17.27 2.18 -11.00
CA GLY A 138 18.73 2.16 -11.04
C GLY A 138 19.37 1.34 -9.91
N CYS A 139 18.63 0.36 -9.39
CA CYS A 139 19.06 -0.57 -8.33
C CYS A 139 19.73 -1.81 -8.90
#